data_AF-A0A518IDR4-F1
#
_entry.id   AF-A0A518IDR4-F1
#
_cell.length_a   1.000
_cell.length_b   1.000
_cell.length_c   1.000
_cell.angle_alpha   90.00
_cell.angle_beta   90.00
_cell.angle_gamma   90.00
#
_symmetry.space_group_name_H-M   'P 1'
#
loop_
_entity.id
_entity.type
_entity.pdbx_description
1 polymer ?
#
loop_
_entity_poly.entity_id
_entity_poly.type
_entity_poly.pdbx_seq_one_letter_code
_entity_poly.pdbx_strand_id
1 'polypeptide(L)'
;MAIRARNMQYWLPAYFTQKKIDKLVTFSPEQPRHIFIAVCDHFEPEWGSPAKSDALARVDRWCEEYPVRFSKFSDSRGQVPQHTFFYPQDQYAPEYLDRLAALCKQGFGDVDVHLHHDSDTAEGLRKKMNEFRQTLFDRHGLLRKDPQTGEIVYGFIHGNWALCNSRPDRRWCGVENEIEILLETGCYADLTMPSAPSDTQTQIINSIYYAKDLPGQCKSHDQGTLARVTHSPEQDSLLMIQGPLRLDWSNRKWGFLPRIENSDLHDGRPATLNRFQHWLAADVHVTGRPDWTFIKLHTHGAKPGNIDTLLGPETEAFHTALREEAEQHPEWKYYYVTAWEMASLIHQAEQGATIPDFDAIHASPSPVSGVLV
;
A
#
# COMPACT_ATOMS: atom_id res chain seq x y z
N MET A 1 18.29 18.20 -17.82
CA MET A 1 19.00 17.66 -16.64
C MET A 1 18.07 17.28 -15.49
N ALA A 2 17.18 18.16 -15.02
CA ALA A 2 16.32 17.87 -13.85
C ALA A 2 15.38 16.65 -14.00
N ILE A 3 14.79 16.44 -15.20
CA ILE A 3 13.91 15.29 -15.49
C ILE A 3 14.65 13.96 -15.28
N ARG A 4 15.80 13.77 -15.96
CA ARG A 4 16.60 12.55 -15.85
C ARG A 4 17.26 12.35 -14.49
N ALA A 5 17.66 13.43 -13.83
CA ALA A 5 18.26 13.36 -12.49
C ALA A 5 17.30 12.85 -11.41
N ARG A 6 15.99 12.84 -11.68
CA ARG A 6 14.94 12.36 -10.77
C ARG A 6 14.08 11.27 -11.40
N ASN A 7 14.59 10.65 -12.48
CA ASN A 7 13.94 9.58 -13.21
C ASN A 7 12.49 9.89 -13.67
N MET A 8 12.20 11.17 -13.89
CA MET A 8 10.86 11.63 -14.27
C MET A 8 10.51 11.25 -15.71
N GLN A 9 11.50 10.89 -16.54
CA GLN A 9 11.27 10.40 -17.90
C GLN A 9 10.42 9.12 -17.95
N TYR A 10 10.43 8.32 -16.88
CA TYR A 10 9.64 7.08 -16.86
C TYR A 10 8.15 7.37 -16.78
N TRP A 11 7.74 8.38 -16.01
CA TRP A 11 6.33 8.57 -15.65
C TRP A 11 5.71 9.88 -16.12
N LEU A 12 6.48 10.91 -16.47
CA LEU A 12 5.92 12.17 -16.97
C LEU A 12 5.03 12.00 -18.22
N PRO A 13 5.37 11.13 -19.21
CA PRO A 13 4.48 10.89 -20.32
C PRO A 13 3.09 10.45 -19.84
N ALA A 14 3.03 9.47 -18.93
CA ALA A 14 1.78 9.01 -18.34
C ALA A 14 1.08 10.12 -17.55
N TYR A 15 1.80 10.92 -16.77
CA TYR A 15 1.22 12.05 -16.03
C TYR A 15 0.49 13.07 -16.93
N PHE A 16 1.01 13.33 -18.14
CA PHE A 16 0.39 14.28 -19.08
C PHE A 16 -0.70 13.65 -19.96
N THR A 17 -0.69 12.33 -20.13
CA THR A 17 -1.71 11.60 -20.90
C THR A 17 -2.79 10.96 -20.03
N GLN A 18 -2.59 10.90 -18.71
CA GLN A 18 -3.55 10.34 -17.77
C GLN A 18 -4.90 11.02 -17.94
N LYS A 19 -5.96 10.22 -17.85
CA LYS A 19 -7.33 10.72 -17.93
C LYS A 19 -7.50 11.87 -16.95
N LYS A 20 -7.95 13.00 -17.45
CA LYS A 20 -8.42 14.09 -16.59
C LYS A 20 -9.66 13.57 -15.87
N ILE A 21 -9.78 13.91 -14.59
CA ILE A 21 -11.00 13.70 -13.79
C ILE A 21 -12.20 14.07 -14.67
N ASP A 22 -13.09 13.11 -14.87
CA ASP A 22 -14.29 13.35 -15.66
C ASP A 22 -15.16 14.36 -14.90
N LYS A 23 -15.20 15.59 -15.42
CA LYS A 23 -15.95 16.69 -14.80
C LYS A 23 -17.46 16.45 -14.80
N LEU A 24 -17.94 15.45 -15.54
CA LEU A 24 -19.34 15.05 -15.55
C LEU A 24 -19.68 14.14 -14.36
N VAL A 25 -18.69 13.52 -13.71
CA VAL A 25 -18.91 12.75 -12.49
C VAL A 25 -19.10 13.74 -11.34
N THR A 26 -20.30 13.74 -10.77
CA THR A 26 -20.64 14.50 -9.57
C THR A 26 -21.01 13.54 -8.45
N PHE A 27 -20.74 13.92 -7.21
CA PHE A 27 -21.06 13.14 -6.01
C PHE A 27 -22.13 13.89 -5.20
N SER A 28 -22.95 13.14 -4.47
CA SER A 28 -23.94 13.69 -3.54
C SER A 28 -23.93 12.90 -2.23
N PRO A 29 -24.58 13.37 -1.15
CA PRO A 29 -24.70 12.58 0.07
C PRO A 29 -25.36 11.20 -0.14
N GLU A 30 -26.27 11.08 -1.11
CA GLU A 30 -26.95 9.83 -1.49
C GLU A 30 -26.10 8.94 -2.41
N GLN A 31 -25.14 9.54 -3.13
CA GLN A 31 -24.19 8.87 -4.02
C GLN A 31 -22.77 9.39 -3.71
N PRO A 32 -22.23 9.03 -2.55
CA PRO A 32 -21.02 9.63 -2.05
C PRO A 32 -19.79 9.15 -2.80
N ARG A 33 -18.73 9.95 -2.74
CA ARG A 33 -17.38 9.51 -3.04
C ARG A 33 -16.82 8.74 -1.84
N HIS A 34 -16.57 7.45 -2.03
CA HIS A 34 -15.86 6.61 -1.08
C HIS A 34 -14.35 6.80 -1.25
N ILE A 35 -13.65 7.19 -0.17
CA ILE A 35 -12.23 7.52 -0.17
C ILE A 35 -11.52 6.57 0.79
N PHE A 36 -10.77 5.61 0.28
CA PHE A 36 -10.06 4.61 1.08
C PHE A 36 -8.61 5.03 1.25
N ILE A 37 -8.15 5.18 2.48
CA ILE A 37 -6.80 5.63 2.80
C ILE A 37 -6.06 4.49 3.51
N ALA A 38 -5.01 3.97 2.87
CA ALA A 38 -4.10 3.00 3.47
C ALA A 38 -2.70 3.59 3.63
N VAL A 39 -2.05 3.24 4.74
CA VAL A 39 -0.61 3.49 4.94
C VAL A 39 0.11 2.15 4.89
N CYS A 40 0.97 1.99 3.89
CA CYS A 40 1.77 0.79 3.66
C CYS A 40 3.23 1.08 4.02
N ASP A 41 3.62 0.65 5.21
CA ASP A 41 4.91 1.00 5.81
C ASP A 41 5.99 -0.03 5.48
N HIS A 42 7.10 0.43 4.89
CA HIS A 42 8.38 -0.30 4.86
C HIS A 42 8.96 -0.32 6.29
N PHE A 43 8.36 -1.15 7.15
CA PHE A 43 8.59 -1.07 8.58
C PHE A 43 9.90 -1.76 8.95
N GLU A 44 10.99 -1.00 8.98
CA GLU A 44 12.35 -1.49 9.26
C GLU A 44 12.89 -1.03 10.62
N PRO A 45 12.55 -1.70 11.74
CA PRO A 45 13.09 -1.38 13.07
C PRO A 45 14.60 -1.30 13.12
N GLU A 46 15.30 -2.13 12.33
CA GLU A 46 16.75 -2.21 12.31
C GLU A 46 17.39 -1.25 11.29
N TRP A 47 16.64 -0.26 10.78
CA TRP A 47 17.20 0.77 9.91
C TRP A 47 18.44 1.38 10.55
N GLY A 48 19.56 1.34 9.81
CA GLY A 48 20.84 1.94 10.20
C GLY A 48 21.66 1.08 11.14
N SER A 49 21.32 -0.21 11.27
CA SER A 49 22.01 -1.17 12.14
C SER A 49 22.16 -0.66 13.58
N PRO A 50 21.05 -0.26 14.23
CA PRO A 50 21.09 0.25 15.60
C PRO A 50 21.37 -0.89 16.58
N ALA A 51 21.57 -0.56 17.87
CA ALA A 51 21.56 -1.59 18.89
C ALA A 51 20.17 -2.25 18.94
N LYS A 52 20.11 -3.55 19.27
CA LYS A 52 18.86 -4.30 19.33
C LYS A 52 17.82 -3.67 20.28
N SER A 53 18.27 -3.08 21.38
CA SER A 53 17.42 -2.34 22.31
C SER A 53 16.77 -1.11 21.67
N ASP A 54 17.45 -0.44 20.75
CA ASP A 54 16.94 0.75 20.08
C ASP A 54 15.94 0.36 18.99
N ALA A 55 16.20 -0.74 18.25
CA ALA A 55 15.24 -1.32 17.32
C ALA A 55 13.96 -1.74 18.04
N LEU A 56 14.09 -2.44 19.18
CA LEU A 56 12.96 -2.80 20.03
C LEU A 56 12.20 -1.57 20.52
N ALA A 57 12.90 -0.53 21.00
CA ALA A 57 12.28 0.70 21.47
C ALA A 57 11.49 1.42 20.36
N ARG A 58 11.93 1.34 19.10
CA ARG A 58 11.15 1.87 17.96
C ARG A 58 9.81 1.13 17.81
N VAL A 59 9.80 -0.19 17.96
CA VAL A 59 8.57 -1.01 17.91
C VAL A 59 7.67 -0.72 19.12
N ASP A 60 8.25 -0.62 20.31
CA ASP A 60 7.52 -0.29 21.54
C ASP A 60 6.81 1.06 21.41
N ARG A 61 7.48 2.09 20.88
CA ARG A 61 6.85 3.39 20.62
C ARG A 61 5.62 3.29 19.73
N TRP A 62 5.67 2.51 18.65
CA TRP A 62 4.48 2.28 17.81
C TRP A 62 3.37 1.59 18.60
N CYS A 63 3.69 0.58 19.39
CA CYS A 63 2.71 -0.19 20.14
C CYS A 63 2.08 0.60 21.31
N GLU A 64 2.82 1.53 21.89
CA GLU A 64 2.39 2.33 23.05
C GLU A 64 1.77 3.67 22.64
N GLU A 65 2.41 4.42 21.73
CA GLU A 65 1.99 5.78 21.39
C GLU A 65 0.88 5.81 20.34
N TYR A 66 0.90 4.91 19.35
CA TYR A 66 -0.08 4.94 18.25
C TYR A 66 -1.52 4.79 18.75
N PRO A 67 -1.84 3.77 19.61
CA PRO A 67 -3.19 3.67 20.18
C PRO A 67 -3.59 4.91 20.98
N VAL A 68 -2.70 5.40 21.84
CA VAL A 68 -2.99 6.53 22.74
C VAL A 68 -3.30 7.80 21.97
N ARG A 69 -2.57 8.07 20.89
CA ARG A 69 -2.70 9.30 20.10
C ARG A 69 -3.87 9.25 19.13
N PHE A 70 -4.08 8.12 18.47
CA PHE A 70 -4.96 8.05 17.31
C PHE A 70 -6.35 7.46 17.58
N SER A 71 -6.60 6.85 18.75
CA SER A 71 -7.93 6.33 19.12
C SER A 71 -9.04 7.40 19.21
N LYS A 72 -8.67 8.68 19.29
CA LYS A 72 -9.62 9.81 19.31
C LYS A 72 -10.15 10.20 17.94
N PHE A 73 -9.57 9.65 16.87
CA PHE A 73 -10.01 9.86 15.50
C PHE A 73 -10.78 8.65 15.01
N SER A 74 -11.73 8.88 14.12
CA SER A 74 -12.45 7.81 13.47
C SER A 74 -12.82 8.22 12.04
N ASP A 75 -13.02 7.24 11.19
CA ASP A 75 -13.51 7.41 9.83
C ASP A 75 -15.06 7.34 9.77
N SER A 76 -15.60 7.24 8.55
CA SER A 76 -17.05 7.19 8.31
C SER A 76 -17.73 5.94 8.86
N ARG A 77 -16.98 4.90 9.24
CA ARG A 77 -17.48 3.67 9.88
C ARG A 77 -17.14 3.60 11.38
N GLY A 78 -16.53 4.64 11.95
CA GLY A 78 -16.08 4.64 13.33
C GLY A 78 -14.73 3.95 13.55
N GLN A 79 -14.02 3.55 12.49
CA GLN A 79 -12.72 2.89 12.59
C GLN A 79 -11.61 3.91 12.80
N VAL A 80 -10.67 3.60 13.71
CA VAL A 80 -9.47 4.41 13.97
C VAL A 80 -8.49 4.36 12.79
N PRO A 81 -7.55 5.31 12.68
CA PRO A 81 -6.46 5.22 11.69
C PRO A 81 -5.80 3.84 11.70
N GLN A 82 -5.69 3.25 10.50
CA GLN A 82 -5.10 1.93 10.28
C GLN A 82 -3.70 2.08 9.70
N HIS A 83 -2.81 1.16 10.07
CA HIS A 83 -1.44 1.12 9.59
C HIS A 83 -1.05 -0.31 9.23
N THR A 84 -0.63 -0.56 7.98
CA THR A 84 -0.12 -1.89 7.59
C THR A 84 1.40 -1.89 7.64
N PHE A 85 1.95 -2.68 8.55
CA PHE A 85 3.38 -2.89 8.72
C PHE A 85 3.85 -3.97 7.75
N PHE A 86 4.43 -3.57 6.61
CA PHE A 86 5.11 -4.54 5.74
C PHE A 86 6.46 -4.86 6.36
N TYR A 87 6.53 -6.02 7.01
CA TYR A 87 7.65 -6.37 7.87
C TYR A 87 8.77 -7.07 7.08
N PRO A 88 10.02 -6.59 7.15
CA PRO A 88 11.16 -7.14 6.40
C PRO A 88 11.51 -8.54 6.89
N GLN A 89 11.43 -9.52 5.99
CA GLN A 89 11.80 -10.91 6.27
C GLN A 89 13.21 -11.04 6.86
N ASP A 90 14.15 -10.21 6.38
CA ASP A 90 15.56 -10.21 6.77
C ASP A 90 15.83 -9.60 8.16
N GLN A 91 14.87 -8.89 8.76
CA GLN A 91 14.94 -8.40 10.14
C GLN A 91 14.01 -9.16 11.09
N TYR A 92 13.67 -10.40 10.76
CA TYR A 92 12.79 -11.22 11.61
C TYR A 92 13.37 -11.36 13.03
N ALA A 93 12.62 -10.84 13.99
CA ALA A 93 12.84 -11.03 15.41
C ALA A 93 11.47 -11.28 16.07
N PRO A 94 11.26 -12.44 16.74
CA PRO A 94 9.97 -12.76 17.34
C PRO A 94 9.42 -11.66 18.24
N GLU A 95 10.28 -11.04 19.04
CA GLU A 95 9.92 -9.99 19.98
C GLU A 95 9.33 -8.74 19.33
N TYR A 96 9.70 -8.43 18.08
CA TYR A 96 9.15 -7.29 17.36
C TYR A 96 7.76 -7.65 16.82
N LEU A 97 7.64 -8.81 16.18
CA LEU A 97 6.37 -9.28 15.60
C LEU A 97 5.32 -9.63 16.65
N ASP A 98 5.71 -10.16 17.82
CA ASP A 98 4.77 -10.42 18.92
C ASP A 98 4.11 -9.11 19.42
N ARG A 99 4.86 -8.00 19.43
CA ARG A 99 4.33 -6.67 19.78
C ARG A 99 3.41 -6.11 18.71
N LEU A 100 3.83 -6.20 17.44
CA LEU A 100 2.97 -5.79 16.32
C LEU A 100 1.69 -6.63 16.27
N ALA A 101 1.76 -7.94 16.49
CA ALA A 101 0.59 -8.81 16.56
C ALA A 101 -0.37 -8.38 17.68
N ALA A 102 0.15 -8.00 18.86
CA ALA A 102 -0.66 -7.46 19.94
C ALA A 102 -1.31 -6.11 19.56
N LEU A 103 -0.62 -5.25 18.82
CA LEU A 103 -1.16 -3.98 18.31
C LEU A 103 -2.25 -4.21 17.25
N CYS A 104 -2.02 -5.09 16.28
CA CYS A 104 -2.98 -5.46 15.24
C CYS A 104 -4.25 -6.08 15.84
N LYS A 105 -4.11 -6.97 16.83
CA LYS A 105 -5.25 -7.56 17.56
C LYS A 105 -6.11 -6.52 18.29
N GLN A 106 -5.54 -5.37 18.65
CA GLN A 106 -6.28 -4.25 19.23
C GLN A 106 -6.99 -3.39 18.17
N GLY A 107 -6.85 -3.69 16.88
CA GLY A 107 -7.55 -3.01 15.78
C GLY A 107 -6.84 -1.77 15.23
N PHE A 108 -5.52 -1.63 15.42
CA PHE A 108 -4.74 -0.48 14.96
C PHE A 108 -4.00 -0.70 13.64
N GLY A 109 -4.17 -1.85 13.00
CA GLY A 109 -3.47 -2.14 11.77
C GLY A 109 -3.35 -3.62 11.46
N ASP A 110 -2.45 -3.92 10.54
CA ASP A 110 -2.19 -5.26 10.03
C ASP A 110 -0.70 -5.46 9.73
N VAL A 111 -0.27 -6.71 9.51
CA VAL A 111 1.10 -7.03 9.07
C VAL A 111 1.04 -7.71 7.71
N ASP A 112 1.96 -7.32 6.84
CA ASP A 112 2.18 -7.95 5.52
C ASP A 112 3.70 -8.11 5.26
N VAL A 113 4.07 -8.62 4.09
CA VAL A 113 5.45 -9.05 3.80
C VAL A 113 6.23 -7.97 3.06
N HIS A 114 7.39 -7.65 3.61
CA HIS A 114 8.41 -6.85 2.96
C HIS A 114 9.68 -7.68 2.77
N LEU A 115 10.34 -7.52 1.63
CA LEU A 115 11.57 -8.27 1.34
C LEU A 115 12.66 -7.39 0.74
N HIS A 116 13.82 -7.41 1.39
CA HIS A 116 15.10 -7.07 0.77
C HIS A 116 15.77 -8.35 0.26
N HIS A 117 16.23 -8.32 -0.98
CA HIS A 117 17.08 -9.36 -1.53
C HIS A 117 17.91 -8.82 -2.69
N ASP A 118 18.98 -9.51 -3.03
CA ASP A 118 19.92 -9.12 -4.09
C ASP A 118 20.57 -10.39 -4.64
N SER A 119 20.73 -10.45 -5.96
CA SER A 119 21.31 -11.61 -6.66
C SER A 119 20.65 -12.94 -6.25
N ASP A 120 19.34 -12.91 -5.98
CA ASP A 120 18.56 -14.07 -5.57
C ASP A 120 18.21 -14.98 -6.76
N THR A 121 17.65 -16.16 -6.49
CA THR A 121 17.13 -17.06 -7.51
C THR A 121 15.63 -17.28 -7.33
N ALA A 122 14.95 -17.76 -8.37
CA ALA A 122 13.52 -18.10 -8.29
C ALA A 122 13.22 -19.11 -7.17
N GLU A 123 14.10 -20.09 -6.96
CA GLU A 123 13.99 -21.06 -5.87
C GLU A 123 14.21 -20.40 -4.49
N GLY A 124 15.22 -19.53 -4.39
CA GLY A 124 15.53 -18.79 -3.17
C GLY A 124 14.39 -17.87 -2.72
N LEU A 125 13.82 -17.11 -3.66
CA LEU A 125 12.67 -16.25 -3.42
C LEU A 125 11.46 -17.07 -2.95
N ARG A 126 11.11 -18.14 -3.68
CA ARG A 126 9.97 -19.02 -3.33
C ARG A 126 10.13 -19.61 -1.93
N LYS A 127 11.34 -20.02 -1.58
CA LYS A 127 11.64 -20.55 -0.24
C LYS A 127 11.42 -19.48 0.84
N LYS A 128 12.00 -18.29 0.67
CA LYS A 128 11.86 -17.17 1.64
C LYS A 128 10.40 -16.78 1.86
N MET A 129 9.62 -16.64 0.78
CA MET A 129 8.20 -16.27 0.87
C MET A 129 7.39 -17.33 1.60
N ASN A 130 7.58 -18.62 1.28
CA ASN A 130 6.89 -19.69 1.97
C ASN A 130 7.26 -19.78 3.45
N GLU A 131 8.56 -19.74 3.78
CA GLU A 131 9.01 -19.83 5.17
C GLU A 131 8.50 -18.64 6.01
N PHE A 132 8.55 -17.43 5.45
CA PHE A 132 8.18 -16.24 6.18
C PHE A 132 6.65 -16.09 6.33
N ARG A 133 5.85 -16.35 5.28
CA ARG A 133 4.38 -16.33 5.41
C ARG A 133 3.89 -17.37 6.42
N GLN A 134 4.50 -18.56 6.43
CA GLN A 134 4.17 -19.60 7.40
C GLN A 134 4.54 -19.17 8.83
N THR A 135 5.71 -18.55 9.00
CA THR A 135 6.15 -18.05 10.31
C THR A 135 5.20 -16.97 10.84
N LEU A 136 4.83 -15.99 10.02
CA LEU A 136 3.89 -14.94 10.40
C LEU A 136 2.54 -15.53 10.83
N PHE A 137 2.02 -16.50 10.07
CA PHE A 137 0.73 -17.12 10.37
C PHE A 137 0.78 -18.03 11.59
N ASP A 138 1.60 -19.08 11.58
CA ASP A 138 1.57 -20.12 12.61
C ASP A 138 2.09 -19.64 13.97
N ARG A 139 3.15 -18.83 13.98
CA ARG A 139 3.80 -18.42 15.24
C ARG A 139 3.10 -17.21 15.86
N HIS A 140 2.79 -16.22 15.03
CA HIS A 140 2.33 -14.91 15.51
C HIS A 140 0.81 -14.73 15.39
N GLY A 141 0.12 -15.61 14.66
CA GLY A 141 -1.31 -15.42 14.36
C GLY A 141 -1.55 -14.18 13.49
N LEU A 142 -0.54 -13.75 12.75
CA LEU A 142 -0.61 -12.68 11.75
C LEU A 142 -1.05 -13.26 10.40
N LEU A 143 -1.21 -12.40 9.39
CA LEU A 143 -1.76 -12.77 8.09
C LEU A 143 -3.13 -13.45 8.21
N ARG A 144 -3.61 -14.01 7.10
CA ARG A 144 -4.90 -14.71 7.02
C ARG A 144 -4.86 -15.78 5.95
N LYS A 145 -5.89 -16.63 5.96
CA LYS A 145 -6.14 -17.58 4.89
C LYS A 145 -7.17 -17.01 3.93
N ASP A 146 -6.92 -17.16 2.64
CA ASP A 146 -7.94 -16.90 1.64
C ASP A 146 -9.11 -17.90 1.82
N PRO A 147 -10.36 -17.45 1.91
CA PRO A 147 -11.49 -18.30 2.24
C PRO A 147 -11.85 -19.31 1.14
N GLN A 148 -11.43 -19.07 -0.11
CA GLN A 148 -11.75 -19.94 -1.24
C GLN A 148 -10.72 -21.07 -1.38
N THR A 149 -9.44 -20.74 -1.22
CA THR A 149 -8.31 -21.65 -1.43
C THR A 149 -7.80 -22.28 -0.14
N GLY A 150 -7.99 -21.63 1.01
CA GLY A 150 -7.44 -22.03 2.30
C GLY A 150 -5.93 -21.75 2.46
N GLU A 151 -5.31 -21.10 1.46
CA GLU A 151 -3.90 -20.74 1.45
C GLU A 151 -3.63 -19.51 2.31
N ILE A 152 -2.45 -19.45 2.95
CA ILE A 152 -1.99 -18.26 3.67
C ILE A 152 -1.65 -17.19 2.64
N VAL A 153 -2.30 -16.03 2.73
CA VAL A 153 -2.12 -14.91 1.80
C VAL A 153 -1.45 -13.71 2.46
N TYR A 154 -0.75 -12.93 1.65
CA TYR A 154 -0.02 -11.75 2.09
C TYR A 154 0.01 -10.66 1.01
N GLY A 155 0.14 -9.40 1.41
CA GLY A 155 0.49 -8.29 0.54
C GLY A 155 2.00 -8.16 0.46
N PHE A 156 2.52 -7.70 -0.68
CA PHE A 156 3.96 -7.59 -0.89
C PHE A 156 4.43 -6.15 -1.11
N ILE A 157 5.55 -5.82 -0.48
CA ILE A 157 6.39 -4.68 -0.83
C ILE A 157 7.81 -5.17 -1.10
N HIS A 158 8.33 -4.82 -2.26
CA HIS A 158 9.73 -5.03 -2.59
C HIS A 158 10.57 -3.92 -1.94
N GLY A 159 11.47 -4.28 -1.01
CA GLY A 159 12.19 -3.30 -0.18
C GLY A 159 13.16 -2.41 -0.92
N ASN A 160 13.77 -2.92 -1.98
CA ASN A 160 14.60 -2.15 -2.89
C ASN A 160 13.83 -1.54 -4.08
N TRP A 161 12.51 -1.63 -4.07
CA TRP A 161 11.60 -1.27 -5.15
C TRP A 161 11.91 -1.93 -6.50
N ALA A 162 12.66 -3.03 -6.51
CA ALA A 162 13.33 -3.58 -7.67
C ALA A 162 12.57 -4.76 -8.30
N LEU A 163 11.24 -4.82 -8.12
CA LEU A 163 10.37 -5.92 -8.55
C LEU A 163 10.66 -6.40 -9.98
N CYS A 164 10.69 -7.71 -10.20
CA CYS A 164 11.08 -8.35 -11.47
C CYS A 164 12.45 -7.87 -11.99
N ASN A 165 13.44 -7.71 -11.12
CA ASN A 165 14.80 -7.28 -11.43
C ASN A 165 14.87 -5.95 -12.20
N SER A 166 14.04 -4.99 -11.79
CA SER A 166 13.71 -3.79 -12.57
C SER A 166 14.78 -2.71 -12.60
N ARG A 167 15.78 -2.78 -11.71
CA ARG A 167 16.89 -1.82 -11.73
C ARG A 167 17.72 -1.97 -13.02
N PRO A 168 18.17 -0.87 -13.63
CA PRO A 168 19.02 -0.94 -14.83
C PRO A 168 20.34 -1.72 -14.62
N ASP A 169 20.87 -1.72 -13.40
CA ASP A 169 22.10 -2.42 -13.01
C ASP A 169 21.90 -3.88 -12.57
N ARG A 170 20.65 -4.39 -12.58
CA ARG A 170 20.27 -5.74 -12.14
C ARG A 170 20.61 -6.07 -10.68
N ARG A 171 20.85 -5.04 -9.87
CA ARG A 171 21.09 -5.19 -8.43
C ARG A 171 19.77 -5.23 -7.67
N TRP A 172 19.87 -5.69 -6.42
CA TRP A 172 18.82 -5.56 -5.40
C TRP A 172 17.53 -6.32 -5.70
N CYS A 173 17.65 -7.40 -6.46
CA CYS A 173 16.60 -8.38 -6.73
C CYS A 173 17.25 -9.71 -7.20
N GLY A 174 17.51 -9.87 -8.50
CA GLY A 174 18.07 -11.08 -9.12
C GLY A 174 17.05 -12.02 -9.77
N VAL A 175 15.74 -11.78 -9.60
CA VAL A 175 14.67 -12.64 -10.11
C VAL A 175 13.80 -11.87 -11.11
N GLU A 176 13.66 -12.42 -12.32
CA GLU A 176 12.90 -11.76 -13.39
C GLU A 176 11.42 -12.12 -13.34
N ASN A 177 11.09 -13.36 -12.96
CA ASN A 177 9.73 -13.89 -12.86
C ASN A 177 9.15 -13.80 -11.42
N GLU A 178 9.30 -12.64 -10.78
CA GLU A 178 8.83 -12.48 -9.40
C GLU A 178 7.32 -12.51 -9.28
N ILE A 179 6.56 -12.04 -10.27
CA ILE A 179 5.10 -11.98 -10.19
C ILE A 179 4.51 -13.38 -10.07
N GLU A 180 4.99 -14.33 -10.88
CA GLU A 180 4.63 -15.74 -10.86
C GLU A 180 4.89 -16.34 -9.48
N ILE A 181 6.09 -16.12 -8.94
CA ILE A 181 6.48 -16.68 -7.62
C ILE A 181 5.64 -16.04 -6.49
N LEU A 182 5.38 -14.74 -6.56
CA LEU A 182 4.54 -14.05 -5.60
C LEU A 182 3.12 -14.63 -5.62
N LEU A 183 2.51 -14.80 -6.80
CA LEU A 183 1.19 -15.44 -6.96
C LEU A 183 1.18 -16.88 -6.42
N GLU A 184 2.15 -17.71 -6.84
CA GLU A 184 2.28 -19.11 -6.40
C GLU A 184 2.38 -19.24 -4.89
N THR A 185 2.97 -18.26 -4.22
CA THR A 185 3.15 -18.27 -2.77
C THR A 185 2.02 -17.56 -2.01
N GLY A 186 0.97 -17.09 -2.69
CA GLY A 186 -0.22 -16.50 -2.06
C GLY A 186 -0.18 -14.98 -1.90
N CYS A 187 0.64 -14.28 -2.69
CA CYS A 187 0.59 -12.82 -2.73
C CYS A 187 -0.73 -12.35 -3.36
N TYR A 188 -1.53 -11.56 -2.63
CA TYR A 188 -2.79 -11.03 -3.15
C TYR A 188 -2.61 -9.71 -3.89
N ALA A 189 -1.57 -8.93 -3.57
CA ALA A 189 -1.27 -7.67 -4.25
C ALA A 189 0.18 -7.22 -4.00
N ASP A 190 0.77 -6.54 -4.99
CA ASP A 190 1.96 -5.71 -4.81
C ASP A 190 1.57 -4.25 -4.52
N LEU A 191 2.25 -3.67 -3.52
CA LEU A 191 2.06 -2.29 -3.08
C LEU A 191 3.38 -1.51 -3.12
N THR A 192 4.32 -1.90 -3.98
CA THR A 192 5.67 -1.31 -4.06
C THR A 192 5.65 0.12 -4.63
N MET A 193 4.75 0.41 -5.58
CA MET A 193 4.77 1.67 -6.34
C MET A 193 3.87 2.77 -5.73
N PRO A 194 4.23 4.05 -5.78
CA PRO A 194 5.34 4.63 -6.55
C PRO A 194 6.68 4.54 -5.82
N SER A 195 7.77 4.40 -6.59
CA SER A 195 9.15 4.48 -6.09
C SER A 195 9.87 5.75 -6.53
N ALA A 196 9.22 6.64 -7.28
CA ALA A 196 9.81 7.91 -7.71
C ALA A 196 10.42 8.67 -6.51
N PRO A 197 11.66 9.18 -6.62
CA PRO A 197 12.44 9.38 -7.84
C PRO A 197 13.39 8.23 -8.23
N SER A 198 13.21 7.03 -7.69
CA SER A 198 14.01 5.84 -8.05
C SER A 198 14.00 5.56 -9.55
N ASP A 199 15.06 4.92 -10.04
CA ASP A 199 15.15 4.41 -11.41
C ASP A 199 14.29 3.16 -11.65
N THR A 200 13.72 2.59 -10.59
CA THR A 200 12.75 1.48 -10.67
C THR A 200 11.33 1.93 -10.95
N GLN A 201 11.02 3.24 -10.87
CA GLN A 201 9.67 3.75 -11.07
C GLN A 201 9.09 3.32 -12.43
N THR A 202 7.86 2.82 -12.41
CA THR A 202 7.13 2.37 -13.60
C THR A 202 6.63 3.52 -14.48
N GLN A 203 6.35 3.21 -15.74
CA GLN A 203 5.62 4.10 -16.66
C GLN A 203 4.13 4.22 -16.31
N ILE A 204 3.50 3.12 -15.86
CA ILE A 204 2.13 3.16 -15.33
C ILE A 204 2.20 3.86 -13.98
N ILE A 205 1.37 4.88 -13.79
CA ILE A 205 1.23 5.61 -12.52
C ILE A 205 -0.25 5.73 -12.15
N ASN A 206 -0.52 6.00 -10.87
CA ASN A 206 -1.85 6.37 -10.38
C ASN A 206 -2.95 5.38 -10.84
N SER A 207 -2.65 4.09 -10.81
CA SER A 207 -3.51 3.06 -11.40
C SER A 207 -3.61 1.84 -10.48
N ILE A 208 -4.75 1.17 -10.60
CA ILE A 208 -4.95 -0.21 -10.13
C ILE A 208 -5.02 -1.08 -11.37
N TYR A 209 -4.14 -2.07 -11.46
CA TYR A 209 -3.98 -2.88 -12.66
C TYR A 209 -3.41 -4.25 -12.32
N TYR A 210 -3.50 -5.16 -13.28
CA TYR A 210 -2.93 -6.49 -13.17
C TYR A 210 -1.71 -6.60 -14.05
N ALA A 211 -0.59 -7.01 -13.46
CA ALA A 211 0.65 -7.30 -14.16
C ALA A 211 0.90 -8.80 -14.22
N LYS A 212 1.55 -9.23 -15.28
CA LYS A 212 2.03 -10.60 -15.46
C LYS A 212 3.52 -10.59 -15.67
N ASP A 213 4.17 -11.71 -15.41
CA ASP A 213 5.53 -11.88 -15.88
C ASP A 213 5.62 -11.88 -17.40
N LEU A 214 6.68 -11.28 -17.90
CA LEU A 214 7.04 -11.26 -19.32
C LEU A 214 8.27 -12.15 -19.49
N PRO A 215 8.14 -13.35 -20.09
CA PRO A 215 9.25 -14.30 -20.17
C PRO A 215 10.54 -13.69 -20.75
N GLY A 216 11.64 -13.84 -20.01
CA GLY A 216 12.97 -13.33 -20.37
C GLY A 216 13.12 -11.81 -20.32
N GLN A 217 12.19 -11.10 -19.67
CA GLN A 217 12.23 -9.65 -19.51
C GLN A 217 12.15 -9.28 -18.03
N CYS A 218 12.86 -8.22 -17.67
CA CYS A 218 12.73 -7.61 -16.35
C CYS A 218 11.66 -6.53 -16.34
N LYS A 219 11.29 -6.08 -15.14
CA LYS A 219 10.32 -5.00 -14.91
C LYS A 219 8.98 -5.29 -15.59
N SER A 220 8.51 -6.53 -15.52
CA SER A 220 7.27 -6.93 -16.19
C SER A 220 6.06 -6.10 -15.74
N HIS A 221 6.08 -5.63 -14.49
CA HIS A 221 5.10 -4.72 -13.92
C HIS A 221 5.10 -3.28 -14.48
N ASP A 222 6.00 -2.92 -15.40
CA ASP A 222 5.94 -1.66 -16.15
C ASP A 222 4.72 -1.60 -17.09
N GLN A 223 4.12 -2.76 -17.35
CA GLN A 223 2.94 -2.93 -18.20
C GLN A 223 1.88 -3.75 -17.47
N GLY A 224 0.64 -3.67 -17.94
CA GLY A 224 -0.45 -4.49 -17.43
C GLY A 224 -1.83 -4.00 -17.85
N THR A 225 -2.85 -4.70 -17.38
CA THR A 225 -4.26 -4.44 -17.73
C THR A 225 -4.95 -3.74 -16.57
N LEU A 226 -5.51 -2.55 -16.80
CA LEU A 226 -6.24 -1.80 -15.78
C LEU A 226 -7.37 -2.65 -15.17
N ALA A 227 -7.51 -2.64 -13.84
CA ALA A 227 -8.65 -3.19 -13.15
C ALA A 227 -9.94 -2.49 -13.59
N ARG A 228 -11.02 -3.25 -13.80
CA ARG A 228 -12.30 -2.71 -14.32
C ARG A 228 -13.49 -3.40 -13.69
N VAL A 229 -14.59 -2.65 -13.57
CA VAL A 229 -15.90 -3.19 -13.20
C VAL A 229 -16.33 -4.27 -14.19
N THR A 230 -16.89 -5.37 -13.69
CA THR A 230 -17.40 -6.55 -14.42
C THR A 230 -16.35 -7.27 -15.29
N HIS A 231 -15.06 -7.13 -14.96
CA HIS A 231 -13.99 -7.84 -15.63
C HIS A 231 -13.13 -8.60 -14.63
N SER A 232 -13.05 -9.92 -14.78
CA SER A 232 -12.15 -10.74 -13.99
C SER A 232 -10.74 -10.70 -14.59
N PRO A 233 -9.70 -10.54 -13.76
CA PRO A 233 -8.32 -10.65 -14.22
C PRO A 233 -8.00 -12.06 -14.69
N GLU A 234 -6.95 -12.20 -15.48
CA GLU A 234 -6.37 -13.50 -15.81
C GLU A 234 -5.67 -14.07 -14.56
N GLN A 235 -5.78 -15.39 -14.33
CA GLN A 235 -5.36 -16.05 -13.09
C GLN A 235 -3.86 -15.91 -12.77
N ASP A 236 -3.04 -15.72 -13.78
CA ASP A 236 -1.58 -15.56 -13.73
C ASP A 236 -1.15 -14.08 -13.63
N SER A 237 -2.05 -13.19 -13.18
CA SER A 237 -1.76 -11.77 -13.01
C SER A 237 -1.85 -11.31 -11.57
N LEU A 238 -0.85 -10.58 -11.09
CA LEU A 238 -0.82 -9.98 -9.75
C LEU A 238 -1.47 -8.61 -9.76
N LEU A 239 -2.32 -8.34 -8.77
CA LEU A 239 -2.90 -7.03 -8.53
C LEU A 239 -1.80 -6.04 -8.11
N MET A 240 -1.66 -4.96 -8.84
CA MET A 240 -0.74 -3.87 -8.58
C MET A 240 -1.53 -2.66 -8.07
N ILE A 241 -1.27 -2.23 -6.83
CA ILE A 241 -1.98 -1.10 -6.20
C ILE A 241 -1.00 0.06 -6.04
N GLN A 242 -1.11 1.06 -6.91
CA GLN A 242 -0.22 2.21 -6.87
C GLN A 242 -0.76 3.35 -6.01
N GLY A 243 0.18 4.00 -5.32
CA GLY A 243 -0.09 5.27 -4.63
C GLY A 243 -0.06 6.48 -5.58
N PRO A 244 -0.62 7.63 -5.16
CA PRO A 244 -0.50 8.90 -5.86
C PRO A 244 0.95 9.30 -6.20
N LEU A 245 1.19 9.65 -7.47
CA LEU A 245 2.41 10.21 -8.02
C LEU A 245 2.07 11.40 -8.93
N ARG A 246 2.47 12.61 -8.52
CA ARG A 246 2.11 13.86 -9.19
C ARG A 246 3.23 14.90 -9.13
N LEU A 247 3.03 15.98 -9.89
CA LEU A 247 3.76 17.22 -9.70
C LEU A 247 3.01 18.11 -8.70
N ASP A 248 3.69 18.46 -7.62
CA ASP A 248 3.24 19.45 -6.64
C ASP A 248 3.72 20.84 -7.07
N TRP A 249 2.79 21.61 -7.64
CA TRP A 249 3.01 22.99 -8.06
C TRP A 249 2.76 24.02 -6.95
N SER A 250 2.18 23.61 -5.83
CA SER A 250 2.03 24.45 -4.64
C SER A 250 3.37 24.59 -3.91
N ASN A 251 4.20 23.54 -3.96
CA ASN A 251 5.53 23.51 -3.39
C ASN A 251 6.60 23.48 -4.49
N ARG A 252 7.15 24.65 -4.82
CA ARG A 252 8.12 24.79 -5.91
C ARG A 252 9.54 24.95 -5.38
N LYS A 253 10.47 24.16 -5.91
CA LYS A 253 11.91 24.40 -5.75
C LYS A 253 12.30 25.63 -6.59
N TRP A 254 12.99 26.58 -5.96
CA TRP A 254 13.40 27.86 -6.58
C TRP A 254 12.25 28.69 -7.18
N GLY A 255 11.00 28.45 -6.76
CA GLY A 255 9.83 29.20 -7.22
C GLY A 255 9.22 28.78 -8.56
N PHE A 256 9.86 27.90 -9.34
CA PHE A 256 9.34 27.49 -10.67
C PHE A 256 9.33 25.98 -10.94
N LEU A 257 10.18 25.19 -10.26
CA LEU A 257 10.24 23.74 -10.50
C LEU A 257 9.34 23.00 -9.49
N PRO A 258 8.27 22.31 -9.92
CA PRO A 258 7.41 21.58 -8.98
C PRO A 258 8.19 20.48 -8.26
N ARG A 259 7.80 20.19 -7.01
CA ARG A 259 8.25 18.98 -6.32
C ARG A 259 7.48 17.77 -6.85
N ILE A 260 8.02 16.58 -6.64
CA ILE A 260 7.33 15.32 -6.92
C ILE A 260 6.51 15.00 -5.69
N GLU A 261 5.19 14.90 -5.76
CA GLU A 261 4.36 14.21 -4.76
C GLU A 261 4.37 12.73 -5.08
N ASN A 262 4.79 11.88 -4.16
CA ASN A 262 4.98 10.44 -4.36
C ASN A 262 4.33 9.60 -3.24
N SER A 263 3.45 10.18 -2.42
CA SER A 263 2.75 9.48 -1.34
C SER A 263 3.64 8.96 -0.19
N ASP A 264 4.90 9.37 -0.14
CA ASP A 264 5.81 9.09 0.97
C ASP A 264 5.51 10.03 2.16
N LEU A 265 5.32 9.46 3.35
CA LEU A 265 5.14 10.19 4.60
C LEU A 265 6.45 10.14 5.40
N HIS A 266 7.08 11.28 5.64
CA HIS A 266 8.36 11.34 6.35
C HIS A 266 8.57 12.70 7.03
N ASP A 267 9.64 12.84 7.80
CA ASP A 267 9.95 14.02 8.63
C ASP A 267 9.90 15.38 7.91
N GLY A 268 10.49 15.47 6.72
CA GLY A 268 10.47 16.67 5.87
C GLY A 268 9.18 16.84 5.05
N ARG A 269 8.25 15.89 5.15
CA ARG A 269 7.03 15.85 4.35
C ARG A 269 5.91 15.08 5.05
N PRO A 270 5.32 15.62 6.13
CA PRO A 270 4.19 15.01 6.80
C PRO A 270 2.94 14.97 5.91
N ALA A 271 1.91 14.26 6.37
CA ALA A 271 0.57 14.39 5.81
C ALA A 271 0.01 15.80 6.06
N THR A 272 -0.65 16.38 5.07
CA THR A 272 -1.31 17.69 5.18
C THR A 272 -2.53 17.70 4.26
N LEU A 273 -3.48 18.59 4.50
CA LEU A 273 -4.65 18.78 3.62
C LEU A 273 -4.25 19.16 2.20
N ASN A 274 -3.22 19.97 2.02
CA ASN A 274 -2.69 20.27 0.69
C ASN A 274 -2.20 19.01 -0.05
N ARG A 275 -1.52 18.09 0.64
CA ARG A 275 -1.11 16.81 0.05
C ARG A 275 -2.30 15.89 -0.19
N PHE A 276 -3.27 15.87 0.71
CA PHE A 276 -4.51 15.13 0.51
C PHE A 276 -5.26 15.55 -0.76
N GLN A 277 -5.28 16.84 -1.08
CA GLN A 277 -5.83 17.31 -2.36
C GLN A 277 -5.05 16.79 -3.57
N HIS A 278 -3.72 16.65 -3.46
CA HIS A 278 -2.93 15.96 -4.49
C HIS A 278 -3.28 14.47 -4.60
N TRP A 279 -3.51 13.80 -3.47
CA TRP A 279 -3.88 12.38 -3.45
C TRP A 279 -5.26 12.14 -4.08
N LEU A 280 -6.27 12.95 -3.72
CA LEU A 280 -7.59 12.93 -4.36
C LEU A 280 -7.53 13.22 -5.85
N ALA A 281 -6.68 14.18 -6.25
CA ALA A 281 -6.56 14.56 -7.64
C ALA A 281 -5.90 13.48 -8.49
N ALA A 282 -5.08 12.60 -7.90
CA ALA A 282 -4.46 11.47 -8.60
C ALA A 282 -5.49 10.49 -9.15
N ASP A 283 -6.69 10.49 -8.57
CA ASP A 283 -7.89 9.83 -9.08
C ASP A 283 -7.68 8.34 -9.35
N VAL A 284 -7.02 7.65 -8.41
CA VAL A 284 -6.77 6.22 -8.49
C VAL A 284 -8.07 5.48 -8.14
N HIS A 285 -8.64 4.77 -9.11
CA HIS A 285 -9.88 4.01 -8.96
C HIS A 285 -9.92 2.81 -9.91
N VAL A 286 -10.81 1.85 -9.63
CA VAL A 286 -11.13 0.75 -10.55
C VAL A 286 -11.88 1.32 -11.75
N THR A 287 -11.44 1.02 -12.97
CA THR A 287 -12.04 1.60 -14.19
C THR A 287 -13.53 1.31 -14.25
N GLY A 288 -14.36 2.37 -14.32
CA GLY A 288 -15.83 2.26 -14.30
C GLY A 288 -16.45 2.45 -12.91
N ARG A 289 -15.65 2.66 -11.86
CA ARG A 289 -16.06 2.97 -10.48
C ARG A 289 -15.37 4.23 -9.93
N PRO A 290 -15.57 5.40 -10.55
CA PRO A 290 -14.87 6.65 -10.17
C PRO A 290 -15.28 7.20 -8.80
N ASP A 291 -16.42 6.75 -8.27
CA ASP A 291 -16.91 7.05 -6.93
C ASP A 291 -16.11 6.34 -5.82
N TRP A 292 -15.23 5.39 -6.15
CA TRP A 292 -14.34 4.72 -5.19
C TRP A 292 -12.89 5.11 -5.45
N THR A 293 -12.38 6.04 -4.65
CA THR A 293 -11.01 6.55 -4.73
C THR A 293 -10.10 5.84 -3.72
N PHE A 294 -8.97 5.33 -4.19
CA PHE A 294 -7.98 4.64 -3.38
C PHE A 294 -6.72 5.49 -3.21
N ILE A 295 -6.38 5.81 -1.97
CA ILE A 295 -5.17 6.54 -1.60
C ILE A 295 -4.25 5.59 -0.85
N LYS A 296 -3.28 5.02 -1.57
CA LYS A 296 -2.22 4.19 -1.00
C LYS A 296 -1.00 5.05 -0.69
N LEU A 297 -0.75 5.29 0.59
CA LEU A 297 0.43 6.00 1.09
C LEU A 297 1.52 5.01 1.48
N HIS A 298 2.77 5.48 1.55
CA HIS A 298 3.86 4.68 2.07
C HIS A 298 4.77 5.49 3.00
N THR A 299 5.61 4.79 3.76
CA THR A 299 6.57 5.39 4.66
C THR A 299 7.68 4.39 5.02
N HIS A 300 8.69 4.86 5.74
CA HIS A 300 9.60 4.05 6.55
C HIS A 300 9.40 4.46 8.01
N GLY A 301 8.40 3.87 8.68
CA GLY A 301 7.83 4.40 9.91
C GLY A 301 8.66 4.14 11.16
N ALA A 302 9.62 3.22 11.11
CA ALA A 302 10.57 2.98 12.19
C ALA A 302 11.86 3.82 12.07
N LYS A 303 12.06 4.52 10.93
CA LYS A 303 13.28 5.32 10.71
C LYS A 303 13.33 6.51 11.68
N PRO A 304 14.50 6.86 12.24
CA PRO A 304 14.66 8.09 13.03
C PRO A 304 14.17 9.33 12.29
N GLY A 305 13.52 10.26 13.01
CA GLY A 305 12.82 11.41 12.43
C GLY A 305 11.43 11.06 11.91
N ASN A 306 11.29 10.04 11.07
CA ASN A 306 9.98 9.62 10.54
C ASN A 306 9.05 9.17 11.67
N ILE A 307 9.56 8.33 12.59
CA ILE A 307 8.77 7.86 13.74
C ILE A 307 8.25 9.03 14.58
N ASP A 308 9.02 10.10 14.73
CA ASP A 308 8.62 11.28 15.52
C ASP A 308 7.52 12.08 14.84
N THR A 309 7.56 12.17 13.51
CA THR A 309 6.51 12.83 12.72
C THR A 309 5.23 11.99 12.63
N LEU A 310 5.36 10.67 12.43
CA LEU A 310 4.22 9.76 12.30
C LEU A 310 3.49 9.54 13.62
N LEU A 311 4.23 9.47 14.73
CA LEU A 311 3.68 9.42 16.09
C LEU A 311 3.60 10.83 16.72
N GLY A 312 3.58 11.86 15.89
CA GLY A 312 3.72 13.26 16.29
C GLY A 312 2.48 14.13 16.10
N PRO A 313 2.55 15.38 16.61
CA PRO A 313 1.45 16.35 16.50
C PRO A 313 1.12 16.70 15.04
N GLU A 314 2.05 16.58 14.10
CA GLU A 314 1.81 16.82 12.67
C GLU A 314 0.78 15.83 12.09
N THR A 315 0.89 14.56 12.46
CA THR A 315 -0.04 13.52 12.02
C THR A 315 -1.40 13.67 12.71
N GLU A 316 -1.43 14.01 14.00
CA GLU A 316 -2.67 14.37 14.71
C GLU A 316 -3.37 15.60 14.09
N ALA A 317 -2.60 16.61 13.67
CA ALA A 317 -3.12 17.79 12.98
C ALA A 317 -3.73 17.43 11.62
N PHE A 318 -3.10 16.51 10.88
CA PHE A 318 -3.66 16.00 9.63
C PHE A 318 -5.02 15.34 9.83
N HIS A 319 -5.14 14.41 10.80
CA HIS A 319 -6.42 13.74 11.07
C HIS A 319 -7.50 14.70 11.55
N THR A 320 -7.13 15.70 12.35
CA THR A 320 -8.06 16.77 12.77
C THR A 320 -8.58 17.55 11.57
N ALA A 321 -7.67 18.02 10.71
CA ALA A 321 -8.03 18.79 9.52
C ALA A 321 -8.80 17.95 8.50
N LEU A 322 -8.52 16.64 8.38
CA LEU A 322 -9.22 15.75 7.46
C LEU A 322 -10.69 15.58 7.89
N ARG A 323 -10.93 15.43 9.20
CA ARG A 323 -12.29 15.38 9.74
C ARG A 323 -13.04 16.69 9.47
N GLU A 324 -12.41 17.83 9.75
CA GLU A 324 -13.01 19.16 9.52
C GLU A 324 -13.32 19.40 8.04
N GLU A 325 -12.42 19.00 7.14
CA GLU A 325 -12.65 19.09 5.69
C GLU A 325 -13.81 18.17 5.26
N ALA A 326 -13.85 16.94 5.75
CA ALA A 326 -14.94 16.01 5.43
C ALA A 326 -16.31 16.51 5.93
N GLU A 327 -16.37 17.26 7.03
CA GLU A 327 -17.61 17.91 7.50
C GLU A 327 -18.12 18.98 6.53
N GLN A 328 -17.23 19.62 5.76
CA GLN A 328 -17.60 20.57 4.70
C GLN A 328 -17.99 19.89 3.38
N HIS A 329 -17.69 18.60 3.24
CA HIS A 329 -17.94 17.77 2.06
C HIS A 329 -18.86 16.60 2.41
N PRO A 330 -20.18 16.83 2.59
CA PRO A 330 -21.12 15.78 2.99
C PRO A 330 -21.24 14.63 1.98
N GLU A 331 -20.80 14.84 0.73
CA GLU A 331 -20.67 13.83 -0.31
C GLU A 331 -19.42 12.94 -0.15
N TRP A 332 -18.53 13.20 0.81
CA TRP A 332 -17.37 12.35 1.08
C TRP A 332 -17.65 11.34 2.17
N LYS A 333 -17.20 10.11 1.92
CA LYS A 333 -17.05 9.08 2.94
C LYS A 333 -15.62 8.59 2.91
N TYR A 334 -14.80 9.02 3.86
CA TYR A 334 -13.44 8.49 4.00
C TYR A 334 -13.40 7.30 4.94
N TYR A 335 -12.46 6.39 4.68
CA TYR A 335 -12.23 5.15 5.41
C TYR A 335 -10.74 4.95 5.66
N TYR A 336 -10.37 4.64 6.89
CA TYR A 336 -9.03 4.14 7.20
C TYR A 336 -9.02 2.64 6.98
N VAL A 337 -8.16 2.16 6.07
CA VAL A 337 -8.13 0.76 5.67
C VAL A 337 -6.72 0.20 5.72
N THR A 338 -6.61 -1.07 6.04
CA THR A 338 -5.40 -1.88 5.88
C THR A 338 -5.15 -2.17 4.39
N ALA A 339 -3.94 -2.64 4.05
CA ALA A 339 -3.64 -3.07 2.68
C ALA A 339 -4.56 -4.22 2.20
N TRP A 340 -4.94 -5.13 3.10
CA TRP A 340 -5.88 -6.22 2.81
C TRP A 340 -7.28 -5.73 2.50
N GLU A 341 -7.82 -4.85 3.36
CA GLU A 341 -9.13 -4.23 3.11
C GLU A 341 -9.12 -3.44 1.80
N MET A 342 -8.04 -2.71 1.51
CA MET A 342 -7.88 -2.00 0.24
C MET A 342 -7.97 -2.94 -0.97
N ALA A 343 -7.22 -4.06 -0.98
CA ALA A 343 -7.29 -5.06 -2.05
C ALA A 343 -8.68 -5.70 -2.15
N SER A 344 -9.30 -6.02 -1.01
CA SER A 344 -10.63 -6.62 -0.96
C SER A 344 -11.71 -5.67 -1.50
N LEU A 345 -11.63 -4.38 -1.18
CA LEU A 345 -12.51 -3.34 -1.70
C LEU A 345 -12.32 -3.13 -3.21
N ILE A 346 -11.10 -3.25 -3.71
CA ILE A 346 -10.85 -3.25 -5.16
C ILE A 346 -11.63 -4.39 -5.81
N HIS A 347 -11.58 -5.61 -5.25
CA HIS A 347 -12.34 -6.74 -5.78
C HIS A 347 -13.86 -6.54 -5.68
N GLN A 348 -14.36 -5.92 -4.61
CA GLN A 348 -15.79 -5.54 -4.54
C GLN A 348 -16.16 -4.55 -5.65
N ALA A 349 -15.33 -3.53 -5.89
CA ALA A 349 -15.55 -2.57 -6.97
C ALA A 349 -15.53 -3.24 -8.35
N GLU A 350 -14.61 -4.17 -8.59
CA GLU A 350 -14.56 -5.00 -9.81
C GLU A 350 -15.83 -5.84 -9.98
N GLN A 351 -16.40 -6.35 -8.90
CA GLN A 351 -17.68 -7.07 -8.91
C GLN A 351 -18.89 -6.14 -9.10
N GLY A 352 -18.67 -4.83 -9.19
CA GLY A 352 -19.73 -3.85 -9.41
C GLY A 352 -20.45 -3.41 -8.13
N ALA A 353 -19.87 -3.68 -6.96
CA ALA A 353 -20.38 -3.12 -5.71
C ALA A 353 -20.39 -1.60 -5.77
N THR A 354 -21.46 -1.00 -5.24
CA THR A 354 -21.63 0.45 -5.14
C THR A 354 -21.49 0.95 -3.71
N ILE A 355 -21.58 0.05 -2.73
CA ILE A 355 -21.42 0.33 -1.30
C ILE A 355 -20.33 -0.61 -0.75
N PRO A 356 -19.35 -0.11 0.01
CA PRO A 356 -18.34 -0.93 0.66
C PRO A 356 -18.95 -1.89 1.68
N ASP A 357 -18.61 -3.16 1.59
CA ASP A 357 -19.03 -4.19 2.53
C ASP A 357 -17.82 -4.67 3.34
N PHE A 358 -17.56 -4.01 4.47
CA PHE A 358 -16.46 -4.38 5.36
C PHE A 358 -16.73 -5.66 6.15
N ASP A 359 -18.01 -5.98 6.42
CA ASP A 359 -18.38 -7.20 7.13
C ASP A 359 -18.02 -8.43 6.29
N ALA A 360 -18.24 -8.38 4.97
CA ALA A 360 -17.82 -9.44 4.05
C ALA A 360 -16.30 -9.64 4.01
N ILE A 361 -15.51 -8.58 4.22
CA ILE A 361 -14.04 -8.66 4.25
C ILE A 361 -13.55 -9.38 5.51
N HIS A 362 -14.22 -9.16 6.64
CA HIS A 362 -13.84 -9.70 7.94
C HIS A 362 -14.57 -11.00 8.31
N ALA A 363 -15.59 -11.38 7.56
CA ALA A 363 -16.28 -12.64 7.75
C ALA A 363 -15.29 -13.81 7.61
N SER A 364 -15.10 -14.56 8.69
CA SER A 364 -14.46 -15.87 8.58
C SER A 364 -15.34 -16.76 7.69
N PRO A 365 -14.78 -17.56 6.78
CA PRO A 365 -15.60 -18.52 6.03
C PRO A 365 -16.30 -19.41 7.04
N SER A 366 -17.64 -19.34 7.06
CA SER A 366 -18.43 -20.35 7.76
C SER A 366 -18.03 -21.71 7.18
N PRO A 367 -17.78 -22.75 8.00
CA PRO A 367 -17.56 -24.08 7.46
C PRO A 367 -18.82 -24.44 6.68
N VAL A 368 -18.71 -24.50 5.35
CA VAL A 368 -19.81 -24.93 4.49
C VAL A 368 -20.08 -26.39 4.86
N SER A 369 -21.10 -26.57 5.69
CA SER A 369 -21.76 -27.85 5.89
C SER A 369 -22.59 -28.10 4.66
N GLY A 370 -22.24 -29.13 3.88
CA GLY A 370 -23.09 -29.51 2.75
C GLY A 370 -22.38 -30.34 1.69
N VAL A 371 -21.96 -31.55 2.05
CA VAL A 371 -22.08 -32.66 1.12
C VAL A 371 -23.57 -32.83 0.85
N LEU A 372 -24.02 -32.55 -0.38
CA LEU A 372 -25.27 -33.10 -0.91
C LEU A 372 -25.09 -33.48 -2.38
N VAL A 373 -24.85 -34.80 -2.52
CA VAL A 373 -25.08 -35.73 -3.64
C VAL A 373 -24.28 -35.55 -4.93
#